data_AF-A0AA46AEN1-F1
#
_entry.id   AF-A0AA46AEN1-F1
#
_cell.length_a   1.000
_cell.length_b   1.000
_cell.length_c   1.000
_cell.angle_alpha   90.00
_cell.angle_beta   90.00
_cell.angle_gamma   90.00
#
_symmetry.space_group_name_H-M   'P 1'
#
loop_
_entity.id
_entity.type
_entity.pdbx_description
1 polymer ?
#
loop_
_entity_poly.entity_id
_entity_poly.type
_entity_poly.pdbx_seq_one_letter_code
_entity_poly.pdbx_strand_id
1 'polypeptide(L)'
;MLYDDEHFDLEIKLKRYTHLEVLLEALDRDKKHMDHLKMAHVYQYQLDHITNLILKEMADLRRYFRQSQGEIIQTVQLAGGTHGGVCISGVSAQYEVSQ
;
A
#
# COMPACT_ATOMS: atom_id res chain seq x y z
N MET A 1 20.87 1.75 -16.82
CA MET A 1 19.40 1.97 -16.85
C MET A 1 18.74 0.80 -16.14
N LEU A 2 18.78 0.77 -14.81
CA LEU A 2 18.14 -0.30 -13.99
C LEU A 2 17.13 0.28 -12.99
N TYR A 3 17.23 1.59 -12.69
CA TYR A 3 16.36 2.31 -11.77
C TYR A 3 14.96 2.61 -12.35
N ASP A 4 14.81 2.60 -13.68
CA ASP A 4 13.53 2.93 -14.34
C ASP A 4 12.51 1.79 -14.20
N ASP A 5 12.97 0.53 -14.20
CA ASP A 5 12.08 -0.65 -14.18
C ASP A 5 11.47 -0.88 -12.79
N GLU A 6 12.25 -0.69 -11.71
CA GLU A 6 11.77 -0.84 -10.33
C GLU A 6 10.81 0.29 -9.94
N HIS A 7 11.09 1.52 -10.37
CA HIS A 7 10.21 2.65 -10.10
C HIS A 7 8.88 2.51 -10.85
N PHE A 8 8.90 1.94 -12.06
CA PHE A 8 7.71 1.62 -12.83
C PHE A 8 6.88 0.49 -12.20
N ASP A 9 7.52 -0.57 -11.70
CA ASP A 9 6.83 -1.67 -10.99
C ASP A 9 6.16 -1.18 -9.70
N LEU A 10 6.82 -0.29 -8.94
CA LEU A 10 6.24 0.33 -7.76
C LEU A 10 4.99 1.16 -8.09
N GLU A 11 5.06 2.00 -9.13
CA GLU A 11 3.93 2.83 -9.55
C GLU A 11 2.74 1.98 -10.00
N ILE A 12 3.00 0.92 -10.77
CA ILE A 12 1.95 -0.04 -11.19
C ILE A 12 1.30 -0.68 -9.97
N LYS A 13 2.10 -1.17 -9.02
CA LYS A 13 1.59 -1.82 -7.81
C LYS A 13 0.79 -0.85 -6.94
N LEU A 14 1.21 0.41 -6.83
CA LEU A 14 0.48 1.45 -6.10
C LEU A 14 -0.87 1.76 -6.76
N LYS A 15 -0.89 1.96 -8.09
CA LYS A 15 -2.15 2.16 -8.84
C LYS A 15 -3.10 0.97 -8.65
N ARG A 16 -2.57 -0.26 -8.73
CA ARG A 16 -3.33 -1.47 -8.51
C ARG A 16 -3.93 -1.50 -7.10
N TYR A 17 -3.15 -1.19 -6.08
CA TYR A 17 -3.62 -1.12 -4.69
C TYR A 17 -4.78 -0.13 -4.53
N THR A 18 -4.66 1.08 -5.08
CA THR A 18 -5.74 2.09 -5.04
C THR A 18 -7.00 1.62 -5.76
N HIS A 19 -6.88 0.97 -6.93
CA HIS A 19 -8.03 0.41 -7.62
C HIS A 19 -8.76 -0.67 -6.81
N LEU A 20 -8.02 -1.51 -6.08
CA LEU A 20 -8.61 -2.53 -5.21
C LEU A 20 -9.38 -1.90 -4.05
N GLU A 21 -8.91 -0.79 -3.48
CA GLU A 21 -9.65 -0.04 -2.44
C GLU A 21 -10.99 0.47 -2.97
N VAL A 22 -11.00 1.08 -4.16
CA VAL A 22 -12.24 1.55 -4.81
C VAL A 22 -13.20 0.40 -5.09
N LEU A 23 -12.69 -0.76 -5.52
CA LEU A 23 -13.51 -1.95 -5.75
C LEU A 23 -14.11 -2.49 -4.45
N LEU A 24 -13.37 -2.50 -3.34
CA LEU A 24 -13.92 -2.90 -2.03
C LEU A 24 -15.08 -1.99 -1.61
N GLU A 25 -14.95 -0.67 -1.79
CA GLU A 25 -16.03 0.27 -1.48
C GLU A 25 -17.26 0.08 -2.37
N ALA A 26 -17.06 -0.29 -3.64
CA ALA A 26 -18.17 -0.63 -4.53
C ALA A 26 -18.86 -1.92 -4.07
N LEU A 27 -18.11 -2.98 -3.76
CA LEU A 27 -18.65 -4.26 -3.31
C LEU A 27 -19.40 -4.14 -1.97
N ASP A 28 -18.89 -3.34 -1.02
CA ASP A 28 -19.57 -3.09 0.25
C ASP A 28 -20.90 -2.36 0.05
N ARG A 29 -20.94 -1.39 -0.88
CA ARG A 29 -22.20 -0.75 -1.27
C ARG A 29 -23.15 -1.75 -1.91
N ASP A 30 -22.70 -2.54 -2.86
CA ASP A 30 -23.55 -3.52 -3.54
C ASP A 30 -24.16 -4.52 -2.55
N LYS A 31 -23.34 -5.06 -1.63
CA LYS A 31 -23.82 -5.96 -0.56
C LYS A 31 -24.99 -5.37 0.23
N LYS A 32 -24.90 -4.10 0.65
CA LYS A 32 -25.95 -3.43 1.44
C LYS A 32 -27.28 -3.26 0.71
N HIS A 33 -27.28 -3.34 -0.63
CA HIS A 33 -28.47 -3.12 -1.43
C HIS A 33 -29.08 -4.42 -1.97
N MET A 34 -28.49 -5.60 -1.69
CA MET A 34 -28.92 -6.86 -2.32
C MET A 34 -29.92 -7.70 -1.51
N ASP A 35 -30.26 -7.30 -0.28
CA ASP A 35 -31.13 -8.07 0.64
C ASP A 35 -32.53 -8.40 0.07
N HIS A 36 -33.02 -7.56 -0.84
CA HIS A 36 -34.35 -7.71 -1.45
C HIS A 36 -34.39 -8.71 -2.61
N LEU A 37 -33.24 -9.25 -3.03
CA LEU A 37 -33.17 -10.16 -4.17
C LEU A 37 -33.53 -11.59 -3.76
N LYS A 38 -34.30 -12.28 -4.62
CA LYS A 38 -34.69 -13.70 -4.39
C LYS A 38 -33.48 -14.63 -4.20
N MET A 39 -32.33 -14.29 -4.77
CA MET A 39 -31.07 -15.03 -4.69
C MET A 39 -30.01 -14.31 -3.87
N ALA A 40 -30.40 -13.42 -2.94
CA ALA A 40 -29.47 -12.63 -2.13
C ALA A 40 -28.34 -13.48 -1.52
N HIS A 41 -28.65 -14.65 -0.98
CA HIS A 41 -27.65 -15.56 -0.38
C HIS A 41 -26.57 -16.05 -1.37
N VAL A 42 -26.92 -16.34 -2.62
CA VAL A 42 -25.95 -16.77 -3.65
C VAL A 42 -25.04 -15.61 -4.03
N TYR A 43 -25.64 -14.43 -4.23
CA TYR A 43 -24.87 -13.23 -4.56
C TYR A 43 -23.98 -12.80 -3.39
N GLN A 44 -24.46 -12.88 -2.15
CA GLN A 44 -23.68 -12.62 -0.94
C GLN A 44 -22.43 -13.50 -0.92
N TYR A 45 -22.58 -14.80 -1.15
CA TYR A 45 -21.46 -15.75 -1.20
C TYR A 45 -20.45 -15.40 -2.29
N GLN A 46 -20.92 -15.03 -3.49
CA GLN A 46 -20.04 -14.62 -4.59
C GLN A 46 -19.29 -13.32 -4.27
N LEU A 47 -19.98 -12.33 -3.73
CA LEU A 47 -19.38 -11.05 -3.33
C LEU A 47 -18.39 -11.25 -2.19
N ASP A 48 -18.69 -12.11 -1.21
CA ASP A 48 -17.76 -12.49 -0.14
C ASP A 48 -16.51 -13.17 -0.70
N HIS A 49 -16.66 -14.09 -1.65
CA HIS A 49 -15.54 -14.73 -2.31
C HIS A 49 -14.63 -13.72 -3.03
N ILE A 50 -15.22 -12.80 -3.82
CA ILE A 50 -14.49 -11.74 -4.51
C ILE A 50 -13.82 -10.80 -3.51
N THR A 51 -14.52 -10.39 -2.45
CA THR A 51 -13.99 -9.56 -1.36
C THR A 51 -12.73 -10.20 -0.77
N ASN A 52 -12.78 -11.50 -0.48
CA ASN A 52 -11.65 -12.24 0.09
C ASN A 52 -10.45 -12.31 -0.85
N LEU A 53 -10.69 -12.49 -2.16
CA LEU A 53 -9.63 -12.47 -3.16
C LEU A 53 -8.94 -11.11 -3.22
N ILE A 54 -9.72 -10.02 -3.23
CA ILE A 54 -9.19 -8.65 -3.23
C ILE A 54 -8.37 -8.39 -1.96
N LEU A 55 -8.90 -8.75 -0.79
CA LEU A 55 -8.20 -8.56 0.49
C LEU A 55 -6.86 -9.31 0.55
N LYS A 56 -6.81 -10.53 0.00
CA LYS A 56 -5.58 -11.30 -0.10
C LYS A 56 -4.55 -10.60 -0.98
N GLU A 57 -4.96 -10.14 -2.16
CA GLU A 57 -4.09 -9.42 -3.08
C GLU A 57 -3.56 -8.10 -2.48
N MET A 58 -4.43 -7.36 -1.78
CA MET A 58 -4.02 -6.17 -1.05
C MET A 58 -3.02 -6.48 0.06
N ALA A 59 -3.16 -7.61 0.76
CA ALA A 59 -2.19 -8.03 1.77
C ALA A 59 -0.82 -8.32 1.16
N ASP A 60 -0.79 -8.94 -0.02
CA ASP A 60 0.44 -9.19 -0.78
C ASP A 60 1.10 -7.87 -1.24
N LEU A 61 0.31 -6.92 -1.75
CA LEU A 61 0.80 -5.58 -2.12
C LEU A 61 1.34 -4.80 -0.91
N ARG A 62 0.63 -4.83 0.24
CA ARG A 62 1.13 -4.21 1.49
C ARG A 62 2.41 -4.86 1.99
N ARG A 63 2.60 -6.16 1.77
CA ARG A 63 3.86 -6.83 2.09
C ARG A 63 4.97 -6.34 1.16
N TYR A 64 4.70 -6.25 -0.14
CA TYR A 64 5.64 -5.69 -1.10
C TYR A 64 6.05 -4.25 -0.74
N PHE A 65 5.10 -3.37 -0.44
CA PHE A 65 5.41 -1.98 -0.06
C PHE A 65 6.22 -1.87 1.22
N ARG A 66 5.99 -2.75 2.21
CA ARG A 66 6.81 -2.76 3.44
C ARG A 66 8.25 -3.20 3.18
N GLN A 67 8.44 -4.12 2.25
CA GLN A 67 9.78 -4.57 1.83
C GLN A 67 10.47 -3.46 1.02
N SER A 68 9.77 -2.85 0.06
CA SER A 68 10.32 -1.79 -0.78
C SER A 68 10.58 -0.49 -0.01
N GLN A 69 9.78 -0.12 0.99
CA GLN A 69 10.08 1.02 1.87
C GLN A 69 11.41 0.85 2.62
N GLY A 70 11.76 -0.38 2.99
CA GLY A 70 13.09 -0.68 3.56
C GLY A 70 14.24 -0.47 2.57
N GLU A 71 14.01 -0.76 1.29
CA GLU A 71 14.99 -0.58 0.20
C GLU A 71 15.09 0.89 -0.26
N ILE A 72 13.98 1.63 -0.25
CA ILE A 72 13.93 3.07 -0.56
C ILE A 72 14.70 3.89 0.50
N ILE A 73 14.62 3.52 1.78
CA ILE A 73 15.39 4.20 2.84
C ILE A 73 16.90 3.94 2.68
N GLN A 74 17.31 2.74 2.27
CA GLN A 74 18.73 2.43 2.03
C GLN A 74 19.28 3.14 0.80
N THR A 75 18.52 3.24 -0.29
CA THR A 75 18.93 3.96 -1.50
C THR A 75 19.07 5.47 -1.28
N VAL A 76 18.21 6.08 -0.44
CA VAL A 76 18.34 7.49 -0.03
C VAL A 76 19.58 7.73 0.84
N GLN A 77 19.92 6.80 1.75
CA GLN A 77 21.14 6.90 2.57
C GLN A 77 22.42 6.69 1.77
N LEU A 78 22.41 5.80 0.78
CA LEU A 78 23.55 5.58 -0.12
C LEU A 78 23.74 6.75 -1.10
N ALA A 79 22.66 7.33 -1.62
CA ALA A 79 22.73 8.52 -2.47
C ALA A 79 23.09 9.81 -1.70
N GLY A 80 22.82 9.86 -0.38
CA GLY A 80 23.26 10.94 0.51
C GLY A 80 24.71 10.81 0.99
N GLY A 81 25.40 9.71 0.69
CA GLY A 81 26.77 9.43 1.16
C GLY A 81 27.90 9.82 0.20
N THR A 82 27.59 10.21 -1.05
CA THR A 82 28.60 10.41 -2.11
C THR A 82 28.58 11.76 -2.81
N HIS A 83 27.92 12.77 -2.25
CA HIS A 83 28.25 14.17 -2.61
C HIS A 83 28.24 15.08 -1.39
N GLY A 84 29.32 15.86 -1.30
CA GLY A 84 29.74 16.55 -0.10
C GLY A 84 28.77 17.63 0.38
N GLY A 85 28.74 17.77 1.71
CA GLY A 85 28.52 19.04 2.40
C GLY A 85 27.22 19.77 2.09
N VAL A 86 26.10 19.30 2.63
CA VAL A 86 25.04 20.22 3.08
C VAL A 86 24.52 19.72 4.42
N CYS A 87 24.93 20.39 5.49
CA CYS A 87 24.31 20.26 6.81
C CYS A 87 22.96 20.97 6.74
N ILE A 88 21.85 20.23 6.66
CA ILE A 88 20.55 20.80 7.01
C ILE A 88 20.36 20.58 8.51
N SER A 89 20.70 21.63 9.25
CA SER A 89 20.34 21.83 10.64
C SER A 89 18.81 21.82 10.77
N GLY A 90 18.31 21.11 11.78
CA GLY A 90 17.04 21.44 12.40
C GLY A 90 15.96 20.37 12.34
N VAL A 91 16.09 19.34 13.18
CA VAL A 91 14.98 18.93 14.08
C VAL A 91 15.61 18.47 15.40
N SER A 92 15.56 19.33 16.41
CA SER A 92 15.91 18.97 17.78
C SER A 92 14.85 18.00 18.34
N ALA A 93 15.22 16.74 18.52
CA ALA A 93 14.54 15.87 19.47
C ALA A 93 15.29 15.93 20.80
N GLN A 94 14.88 16.83 21.69
CA GLN A 94 15.27 16.79 23.09
C GLN A 94 14.54 15.60 23.74
N TYR A 95 15.26 14.51 24.00
CA TYR A 95 14.85 13.52 24.99
C TYR A 95 15.59 13.83 26.29
N GLU A 96 14.90 14.44 27.24
CA GLU A 96 15.34 14.48 28.63
C GLU A 96 15.18 13.08 29.23
N VAL A 97 16.30 12.47 29.64
CA VAL A 97 16.30 11.35 30.58
C VAL A 97 16.80 11.91 31.91
N SER A 98 15.87 12.14 32.84
CA SER A 98 16.20 12.38 34.25
C SER A 98 16.61 11.06 34.89
N GLN A 99 17.68 11.10 35.69
CA GLN A 99 18.22 9.99 36.47
C GLN A 99 17.30 9.58 37.62
#